data_AF-A0A537BHJ6-F1
#
_entry.id   AF-A0A537BHJ6-F1
#
_cell.length_a   1.000
_cell.length_b   1.000
_cell.length_c   1.000
_cell.angle_alpha   90.00
_cell.angle_beta   90.00
_cell.angle_gamma   90.00
#
_symmetry.space_group_name_H-M   'P 1'
#
loop_
_entity.id
_entity.type
_entity.pdbx_description
1 polymer ?
#
loop_
_entity_poly.entity_id
_entity_poly.type
_entity_poly.pdbx_seq_one_letter_code
_entity_poly.pdbx_strand_id
1 'polypeptide(L)'
;MLRLELDSFRKLWSIRRMTYDTVAPRAVALSPDESTLYVAETDNSPQGLRELRAYPILPDDTLGPHTVLHAFGRDHRGEHRGIEGLCTDSEGNIVACSGWKKSGPGPLVHVFSAGGAILESHPVPSDQPMNCAFGDAD
;
A
#
# COMPACT_ATOMS: atom_id res chain seq x y z
N MET A 1 -9.30 7.80 -0.61
CA MET A 1 -8.94 7.32 -1.97
C MET A 1 -9.87 7.91 -3.02
N LEU A 2 -9.33 8.33 -4.16
CA LEU A 2 -10.07 9.01 -5.23
C LEU A 2 -9.83 8.27 -6.56
N ARG A 3 -10.87 8.15 -7.39
CA ARG A 3 -10.80 7.66 -8.78
C ARG A 3 -11.05 8.82 -9.72
N LEU A 4 -10.27 8.89 -10.80
CA LEU A 4 -10.53 9.76 -11.94
C LEU A 4 -11.43 9.04 -12.94
N GLU A 5 -12.53 9.68 -13.31
CA GLU A 5 -13.49 9.14 -14.29
C GLU A 5 -13.54 10.10 -15.49
N LEU A 6 -13.34 9.57 -16.71
CA LEU A 6 -13.46 10.34 -17.94
C LEU A 6 -14.90 10.30 -18.44
N ASP A 7 -15.57 11.46 -18.45
CA ASP A 7 -16.82 11.63 -19.19
C ASP A 7 -16.49 11.58 -20.69
N SER A 8 -16.77 10.43 -21.31
CA SER A 8 -16.42 10.16 -22.70
C SER A 8 -17.13 11.08 -23.70
N PHE A 9 -18.29 11.64 -23.31
CA PHE A 9 -19.09 12.57 -24.10
C PHE A 9 -18.59 14.01 -23.95
N ARG A 10 -18.38 14.46 -22.72
CA ARG A 10 -17.95 15.85 -22.45
C ARG A 10 -16.45 16.06 -22.56
N LYS A 11 -15.65 14.98 -22.63
CA LYS A 11 -14.17 15.02 -22.56
C LYS A 11 -13.67 15.74 -21.30
N LEU A 12 -14.39 15.59 -20.19
CA LEU A 12 -14.06 16.16 -18.90
C LEU A 12 -13.74 15.06 -17.90
N TRP A 13 -12.83 15.35 -16.97
CA TRP A 13 -12.51 14.45 -15.87
C TRP A 13 -13.32 14.83 -14.63
N SER A 14 -13.96 13.84 -14.01
CA SER A 14 -14.53 13.95 -12.66
C SER A 14 -13.68 13.17 -11.66
N ILE A 15 -13.75 13.60 -10.40
CA ILE A 15 -13.11 12.92 -9.29
C ILE A 15 -14.21 12.31 -8.41
N ARG A 16 -14.11 11.01 -8.14
CA ARG A 16 -15.00 10.29 -7.24
C ARG A 16 -14.24 9.78 -6.03
N ARG A 17 -14.77 10.01 -4.83
CA ARG A 17 -14.22 9.39 -3.61
C ARG A 17 -14.68 7.93 -3.53
N MET A 18 -13.73 7.01 -3.39
CA MET A 18 -13.98 5.57 -3.45
C MET A 18 -14.16 4.91 -2.08
N THR A 19 -13.57 5.48 -1.03
CA THR A 19 -13.75 5.00 0.35
C THR A 19 -13.65 6.14 1.37
N TYR A 20 -14.19 5.88 2.56
CA TYR A 20 -14.30 6.79 3.69
C TYR A 20 -13.64 6.25 4.98
N ASP A 21 -13.11 5.03 4.95
CA ASP A 21 -12.54 4.31 6.10
C ASP A 21 -11.01 4.49 6.26
N THR A 22 -10.41 5.41 5.50
CA THR A 22 -8.98 5.75 5.52
C THR A 22 -8.76 7.11 6.19
N VAL A 23 -7.69 7.25 6.96
CA VAL A 23 -7.31 8.50 7.63
C VAL A 23 -6.01 9.08 7.04
N ALA A 24 -5.00 8.24 6.85
CA ALA A 24 -3.68 8.58 6.36
C ALA A 24 -3.20 7.59 5.27
N PRO A 25 -3.89 7.53 4.11
CA PRO A 25 -3.44 6.69 3.00
C PRO A 25 -2.12 7.24 2.43
N ARG A 26 -1.09 6.39 2.30
CA ARG A 26 0.25 6.75 1.81
C ARG A 26 0.52 6.28 0.39
N ALA A 27 0.10 5.06 0.07
CA ALA A 27 0.37 4.42 -1.22
C ALA A 27 -0.80 3.56 -1.66
N VAL A 28 -0.92 3.38 -2.98
CA VAL A 28 -1.93 2.52 -3.61
C VAL A 28 -1.32 1.78 -4.80
N ALA A 29 -1.81 0.57 -5.08
CA ALA A 29 -1.56 -0.13 -6.33
C ALA A 29 -2.71 -1.09 -6.64
N LEU A 30 -2.81 -1.48 -7.91
CA LEU A 30 -3.75 -2.51 -8.35
C LEU A 30 -3.06 -3.87 -8.42
N SER A 31 -3.81 -4.94 -8.18
CA SER A 31 -3.41 -6.27 -8.63
C SER A 31 -3.24 -6.30 -10.15
N PRO A 32 -2.43 -7.23 -10.71
CA PRO A 32 -2.18 -7.28 -12.16
C PRO A 32 -3.44 -7.46 -13.02
N ASP A 33 -4.47 -8.09 -12.48
CA ASP A 33 -5.79 -8.27 -13.12
C ASP A 33 -6.77 -7.12 -12.81
N GLU A 34 -6.31 -6.08 -12.10
CA GLU A 34 -7.06 -4.92 -11.65
C GLU A 34 -8.33 -5.23 -10.83
N SER A 35 -8.43 -6.44 -10.27
CA SER A 35 -9.59 -6.85 -9.46
C SER A 35 -9.48 -6.43 -7.99
N THR A 36 -8.29 -6.03 -7.52
CA THR A 36 -8.01 -5.64 -6.14
C THR A 36 -7.22 -4.35 -6.08
N LEU A 37 -7.62 -3.46 -5.18
CA LEU A 37 -6.91 -2.23 -4.85
C LEU A 37 -6.23 -2.37 -3.49
N TYR A 38 -4.90 -2.36 -3.50
CA TYR A 38 -4.08 -2.33 -2.31
C TYR A 38 -3.87 -0.90 -1.84
N VAL A 39 -3.98 -0.68 -0.53
CA VAL A 39 -3.82 0.63 0.11
C VAL A 39 -2.94 0.49 1.33
N ALA A 40 -1.89 1.30 1.42
CA ALA A 40 -1.15 1.51 2.66
C ALA A 40 -1.84 2.61 3.48
N GLU A 41 -2.54 2.24 4.55
CA GLU A 41 -3.11 3.15 5.54
C GLU A 41 -2.07 3.30 6.67
N THR A 42 -1.29 4.39 6.63
CA THR A 42 -0.13 4.56 7.51
C THR A 42 -0.14 5.95 8.15
N ASP A 43 -0.54 5.97 9.42
CA ASP A 43 -0.28 7.06 10.36
C ASP A 43 0.88 6.69 11.28
N ASN A 44 2.01 7.37 11.09
CA ASN A 44 3.21 7.16 11.91
C ASN A 44 3.18 7.89 13.27
N SER A 45 2.08 8.57 13.61
CA SER A 45 1.87 9.11 14.95
C SER A 45 1.80 7.98 16.02
N PRO A 46 2.02 8.29 17.31
CA PRO A 46 1.80 7.32 18.38
C PRO A 46 0.38 6.77 18.32
N GLN A 47 0.21 5.43 18.34
CA GLN A 47 -1.08 4.73 18.26
C GLN A 47 -1.84 4.86 16.93
N GLY A 48 -1.29 5.56 15.93
CA GLY A 48 -1.82 5.56 14.56
C GLY A 48 -1.92 4.15 13.94
N LEU A 49 -2.85 3.99 13.00
CA LEU A 49 -2.99 2.75 12.23
C LEU A 49 -1.86 2.63 11.20
N ARG A 50 -1.33 1.43 11.03
CA ARG A 50 -0.28 1.09 10.05
C ARG A 50 -0.65 -0.25 9.44
N GLU A 51 -1.41 -0.21 8.36
CA GLU A 51 -2.03 -1.38 7.76
C GLU A 51 -1.81 -1.41 6.24
N LEU A 52 -1.53 -2.59 5.73
CA LEU A 52 -1.73 -2.93 4.32
C LEU A 52 -3.15 -3.48 4.17
N ARG A 53 -3.99 -2.78 3.41
CA ARG A 53 -5.39 -3.14 3.17
C ARG A 53 -5.58 -3.55 1.71
N ALA A 54 -6.49 -4.49 1.48
CA ALA A 54 -6.93 -4.89 0.15
C ALA A 54 -8.44 -4.66 0.02
N TYR A 55 -8.85 -3.90 -1.00
CA TYR A 55 -10.24 -3.64 -1.35
C TYR A 55 -10.57 -4.39 -2.64
N PRO A 56 -11.56 -5.29 -2.67
CA PRO A 56 -12.02 -5.86 -3.93
C PRO A 56 -12.70 -4.77 -4.76
N ILE A 57 -12.37 -4.71 -6.05
CA ILE A 57 -13.06 -3.86 -7.02
C ILE A 57 -14.26 -4.66 -7.55
N LEU A 58 -15.45 -4.11 -7.36
CA LEU A 58 -16.71 -4.75 -7.73
C LEU A 58 -17.02 -4.54 -9.23
N PRO A 59 -17.93 -5.33 -9.83
CA PRO A 59 -18.27 -5.20 -11.25
C PRO A 59 -18.88 -3.84 -11.66
N ASP A 60 -19.33 -3.03 -10.71
CA ASP A 60 -19.80 -1.65 -10.92
C ASP A 60 -18.69 -0.60 -10.68
N ASP A 61 -17.44 -1.06 -10.64
CA ASP A 61 -16.21 -0.33 -10.33
C ASP A 61 -16.18 0.34 -8.96
N THR A 62 -17.07 -0.02 -8.03
CA THR A 62 -16.97 0.43 -6.64
C THR A 62 -16.03 -0.47 -5.83
N LEU A 63 -15.74 -0.08 -4.59
CA LEU A 63 -14.93 -0.89 -3.69
C LEU A 63 -15.82 -1.63 -2.71
N GLY A 64 -15.58 -2.94 -2.57
CA GLY A 64 -16.12 -3.72 -1.46
C GLY A 64 -15.39 -3.43 -0.15
N PRO A 65 -15.82 -4.06 0.96
CA PRO A 65 -15.16 -3.92 2.25
C PRO A 65 -13.71 -4.42 2.18
N HIS A 66 -12.81 -3.70 2.85
CA HIS A 66 -11.41 -4.10 2.84
C HIS A 66 -11.12 -5.29 3.76
N THR A 67 -10.04 -6.00 3.46
CA THR A 67 -9.35 -6.91 4.38
C THR A 67 -8.02 -6.30 4.78
N VAL A 68 -7.66 -6.40 6.07
CA VAL A 68 -6.31 -6.05 6.54
C VAL A 68 -5.39 -7.23 6.26
N LEU A 69 -4.48 -7.07 5.30
CA LEU A 69 -3.50 -8.08 4.91
C LEU A 69 -2.31 -8.13 5.88
N HIS A 70 -1.89 -6.97 6.39
CA HIS A 70 -0.80 -6.86 7.33
C HIS A 70 -1.00 -5.65 8.23
N ALA A 71 -0.73 -5.81 9.53
CA ALA A 71 -0.70 -4.71 10.50
C ALA A 71 0.70 -4.61 11.12
N PHE A 72 1.31 -3.44 11.03
CA PHE A 72 2.63 -3.19 11.60
C PHE A 72 2.49 -2.95 13.10
N GLY A 73 3.21 -3.76 13.88
CA GLY A 73 3.13 -3.73 15.33
C GLY A 73 4.13 -2.78 15.97
N ARG A 74 4.55 -3.15 17.18
CA ARG A 74 5.55 -2.45 17.98
C ARG A 74 6.50 -3.46 18.61
N ASP A 75 7.69 -2.99 18.94
CA ASP A 75 8.64 -3.72 19.79
C ASP A 75 9.01 -2.89 21.04
N HIS A 76 10.01 -3.34 21.78
CA HIS A 76 10.52 -2.66 22.97
C HIS A 76 11.13 -1.27 22.69
N ARG A 77 11.48 -0.96 21.44
CA ARG A 77 11.99 0.36 21.01
C ARG A 77 10.87 1.31 20.57
N GLY A 78 9.70 0.77 20.24
CA GLY A 78 8.49 1.54 19.94
C GLY A 78 7.68 0.99 18.77
N GLU A 79 6.74 1.81 18.29
CA GLU A 79 5.90 1.53 17.12
C GLU A 79 6.77 1.33 15.88
N HIS A 80 6.52 0.29 15.10
CA HIS A 80 7.17 0.10 13.81
C HIS A 80 6.64 1.12 12.81
N ARG A 81 7.40 1.37 11.75
CA ARG A 81 6.99 2.26 10.67
C ARG A 81 6.28 1.46 9.58
N GLY A 82 5.08 1.90 9.22
CA GLY A 82 4.25 1.27 8.19
C GLY A 82 4.77 1.47 6.76
N ILE A 83 3.98 1.05 5.78
CA ILE A 83 4.29 1.20 4.35
C ILE A 83 4.12 2.68 3.94
N GLU A 84 5.09 3.21 3.21
CA GLU A 84 5.03 4.56 2.62
C GLU A 84 4.85 4.55 1.11
N GLY A 85 5.34 3.51 0.43
CA GLY A 85 5.27 3.33 -1.00
C GLY A 85 5.20 1.86 -1.34
N LEU A 86 4.45 1.51 -2.38
CA LEU A 86 4.28 0.14 -2.83
C LEU A 86 4.02 0.08 -4.34
N CYS A 87 4.38 -1.05 -4.94
CA CYS A 87 3.98 -1.46 -6.28
C CYS A 87 3.63 -2.95 -6.29
N THR A 88 3.09 -3.45 -7.40
CA THR A 88 2.86 -4.88 -7.63
C THR A 88 3.80 -5.42 -8.69
N ASP A 89 4.22 -6.67 -8.55
CA ASP A 89 4.96 -7.38 -9.60
C ASP A 89 4.01 -8.15 -10.54
N SER A 90 4.57 -8.77 -11.58
CA SER A 90 3.80 -9.54 -12.56
C SER A 90 3.18 -10.82 -12.02
N GLU A 91 3.65 -11.32 -10.87
CA GLU A 91 3.11 -12.50 -10.20
C GLU A 91 1.99 -12.15 -9.19
N GLY A 92 1.73 -10.85 -8.99
CA GLY A 92 0.72 -10.35 -8.06
C GLY A 92 1.21 -10.19 -6.63
N ASN A 93 2.53 -10.23 -6.40
CA ASN A 93 3.10 -9.88 -5.10
C ASN A 93 3.13 -8.36 -4.94
N ILE A 94 3.03 -7.91 -3.69
CA ILE A 94 3.07 -6.51 -3.29
C ILE A 94 4.49 -6.22 -2.79
N VAL A 95 5.20 -5.36 -3.50
CA VAL A 95 6.53 -4.88 -3.11
C VAL A 95 6.35 -3.56 -2.39
N ALA A 96 6.86 -3.43 -1.17
CA ALA A 96 6.56 -2.27 -0.34
C ALA A 96 7.77 -1.78 0.47
N CYS A 97 7.97 -0.47 0.48
CA CYS A 97 8.92 0.23 1.33
C CYS A 97 8.32 0.49 2.71
N SER A 98 9.00 0.05 3.76
CA SER A 98 8.58 0.30 5.14
C SER A 98 9.78 0.41 6.09
N GLY A 99 9.47 0.64 7.37
CA GLY A 99 10.49 0.57 8.41
C GLY A 99 11.39 1.79 8.49
N TRP A 100 12.21 1.78 9.54
CA TRP A 100 13.18 2.81 9.89
C TRP A 100 14.19 2.24 10.88
N LYS A 101 15.26 2.98 11.19
CA LYS A 101 16.29 2.54 12.14
C LYS A 101 15.85 2.60 13.61
N LYS A 102 14.79 3.36 13.92
CA LYS A 102 14.38 3.65 15.31
C LYS A 102 13.75 2.46 16.04
N SER A 103 12.96 1.63 15.35
CA SER A 103 12.30 0.44 15.90
C SER A 103 11.99 -0.57 14.79
N GLY A 104 11.60 -1.79 15.16
CA GLY A 104 11.31 -2.85 14.19
C GLY A 104 12.57 -3.37 13.50
N PRO A 105 12.41 -4.14 12.41
CA PRO A 105 13.52 -4.85 11.78
C PRO A 105 14.51 -3.94 11.03
N GLY A 106 14.27 -2.63 10.99
CA GLY A 106 15.06 -1.66 10.23
C GLY A 106 14.31 -1.15 9.00
N PRO A 107 14.95 -0.31 8.18
CA PRO A 107 14.42 0.10 6.88
C PRO A 107 14.49 -1.07 5.89
N LEU A 108 13.35 -1.42 5.29
CA LEU A 108 13.20 -2.61 4.45
C LEU A 108 12.41 -2.33 3.16
N VAL A 109 12.65 -3.17 2.17
CA VAL A 109 11.68 -3.51 1.12
C VAL A 109 11.13 -4.90 1.45
N HIS A 110 9.83 -5.01 1.68
CA HIS A 110 9.14 -6.29 1.83
C HIS A 110 8.54 -6.73 0.50
N VAL A 111 8.48 -8.05 0.30
CA VAL A 111 7.65 -8.67 -0.72
C VAL A 111 6.55 -9.44 0.01
N PHE A 112 5.31 -9.02 -0.16
CA PHE A 112 4.13 -9.72 0.36
C PHE A 112 3.45 -10.49 -0.76
N SER A 113 2.96 -11.69 -0.49
CA SER A 113 1.97 -12.33 -1.36
C SER A 113 0.69 -11.49 -1.45
N ALA A 114 -0.14 -11.72 -2.47
CA ALA A 114 -1.47 -11.11 -2.58
C ALA A 114 -2.36 -11.32 -1.34
N GLY A 115 -2.12 -12.39 -0.56
CA GLY A 115 -2.81 -12.70 0.68
C GLY A 115 -2.20 -12.07 1.95
N GLY A 116 -1.12 -11.27 1.83
CA GLY A 116 -0.52 -10.56 2.96
C GLY A 116 0.61 -11.28 3.70
N ALA A 117 0.95 -12.51 3.33
CA ALA A 117 2.11 -13.20 3.89
C ALA A 117 3.41 -12.55 3.39
N ILE A 118 4.36 -12.28 4.30
CA ILE A 118 5.70 -11.82 3.94
C ILE A 118 6.46 -13.00 3.31
N LEU A 119 6.83 -12.86 2.04
CA LEU A 119 7.65 -13.81 1.31
C LEU A 119 9.13 -13.49 1.49
N GLU A 120 9.49 -12.21 1.36
CA GLU A 120 10.86 -11.74 1.44
C GLU A 120 10.97 -10.40 2.17
N SER A 121 12.17 -10.09 2.67
CA SER A 121 12.49 -8.83 3.32
C SER A 121 13.94 -8.46 3.05
N HIS A 122 14.13 -7.33 2.37
CA HIS A 122 15.42 -6.86 1.89
C HIS A 122 15.82 -5.58 2.64
N PRO A 123 16.96 -5.57 3.37
CA PRO A 123 17.44 -4.35 4.00
C PRO A 123 17.85 -3.34 2.94
N VAL A 124 17.50 -2.08 3.18
CA VAL A 124 17.95 -0.96 2.35
C VAL A 124 18.98 -0.09 3.08
N PRO A 125 19.94 0.52 2.37
CA PRO A 125 21.01 1.29 3.02
C PRO A 125 20.51 2.64 3.58
N SER A 126 19.49 3.23 2.95
CA SER A 126 18.86 4.48 3.42
C SER A 126 17.91 4.20 4.59
N ASP A 127 17.85 5.13 5.54
CA ASP A 127 16.75 5.12 6.51
C ASP A 127 15.45 5.58 5.82
N GLN A 128 14.31 5.12 6.35
CA GLN A 128 12.96 5.54 5.92
C GLN A 128 12.74 5.48 4.39
N PRO A 129 12.84 4.30 3.75
CA PRO A 129 12.48 4.19 2.34
C PRO A 129 11.02 4.63 2.14
N MET A 130 10.78 5.37 1.06
CA MET A 130 9.50 6.06 0.84
C MET A 130 8.73 5.54 -0.38
N ASN A 131 9.43 5.00 -1.39
CA ASN A 131 8.80 4.55 -2.62
C ASN A 131 9.63 3.48 -3.33
N CYS A 132 8.96 2.66 -4.13
CA CYS A 132 9.56 1.66 -4.99
C CYS A 132 8.78 1.53 -6.30
N ALA A 133 9.49 1.24 -7.38
CA ALA A 133 8.94 0.89 -8.67
C ALA A 133 9.90 -0.08 -9.36
N PHE A 134 9.38 -0.92 -10.23
CA PHE A 134 10.21 -1.65 -11.18
C PHE A 134 10.66 -0.70 -12.30
N GLY A 135 11.92 -0.84 -12.71
CA GLY A 135 12.46 -0.19 -13.88
C GLY A 135 12.87 -1.24 -14.90
N ASP A 136 12.76 -0.90 -16.18
CA ASP A 136 13.25 -1.72 -17.27
C ASP A 136 14.70 -1.34 -17.63
N ALA A 137 15.29 -2.07 -18.59
CA ALA A 137 16.51 -1.58 -19.21
C ALA A 137 16.22 -0.27 -19.96
N ASP A 138 17.06 0.74 -19.72
CA ASP A 138 17.06 2.00 -20.49
C ASP A 138 17.30 1.74 -21.99
#